data_AF-A0A9D9UMT7-F1
#
_entry.id   AF-A0A9D9UMT7-F1
#
_cell.length_a   1.000
_cell.length_b   1.000
_cell.length_c   1.000
_cell.angle_alpha   90.00
_cell.angle_beta   90.00
_cell.angle_gamma   90.00
#
_symmetry.space_group_name_H-M   'P 1'
#
loop_
_entity.id
_entity.type
_entity.pdbx_description
1 polymer ?
#
loop_
_entity_poly.entity_id
_entity_poly.type
_entity_poly.pdbx_seq_one_letter_code
_entity_poly.pdbx_strand_id
1 'polypeptide(L)'
;MHLIRKFVLLNLILLLSLRMQALHVNTFSIPVTSEKNGYIIPFILKGGLIIIQANINDSIGNFVVDTGADGLVLNSQHFIGTADDSRKYYGVSGRGKSLSVSYNNQIAMDNLNFINIDADVVDLSSIEYNKDIKILGLVGFSLLSDFEIMFNYRGRFISLSRVDVKGNVIDPMPFILDKKDSLSFTLGNFIPVIDVMVNGVKKKFGIDSGAEINLLDLKKSKDIMAQFQPIKTIRLTGSDGKESDVLAGRLYKLSILEKYRCASMATVLINMDNLNKIYASNLDGILGFEFLSPWLFSINYKKQKLYLHQLKVVNP
;
A
#
# COMPACT_ATOMS: atom_id res chain seq x y z
N MET A 1 10.28 16.09 32.19
CA MET A 1 9.98 14.74 31.65
C MET A 1 9.52 14.91 30.20
N HIS A 2 10.44 14.84 29.23
CA HIS A 2 10.08 15.01 27.82
C HIS A 2 9.36 13.76 27.32
N LEU A 3 8.07 13.92 27.04
CA LEU A 3 7.25 12.91 26.43
C LEU A 3 7.80 12.64 25.01
N ILE A 4 8.64 11.62 24.85
CA ILE A 4 9.04 11.11 23.54
C ILE A 4 7.75 10.58 22.90
N ARG A 5 7.12 11.38 22.04
CA ARG A 5 6.09 10.87 21.13
C ARG A 5 6.76 9.79 20.28
N LYS A 6 6.47 8.52 20.56
CA LYS A 6 6.81 7.39 19.69
C LYS A 6 6.06 7.60 18.38
N PHE A 7 6.80 7.91 17.32
CA PHE A 7 6.30 7.84 15.95
C PHE A 7 6.61 6.44 15.47
N VAL A 8 5.59 5.59 15.38
CA VAL A 8 5.75 4.26 14.81
C VAL A 8 5.63 4.39 13.31
N LEU A 9 6.75 4.20 12.64
CA LEU A 9 6.78 4.10 11.20
C LEU A 9 6.55 2.65 10.82
N LEU A 10 5.36 2.34 10.34
CA LEU A 10 5.09 1.03 9.80
C LEU A 10 5.55 1.03 8.33
N ASN A 11 6.57 0.23 8.03
CA ASN A 11 6.83 -0.22 6.67
C ASN A 11 6.49 -1.68 6.64
N LEU A 12 5.25 -1.96 6.30
CA LEU A 12 4.75 -3.31 6.33
C LEU A 12 4.99 -3.98 5.00
N ILE A 13 6.24 -4.41 4.81
CA ILE A 13 6.68 -4.90 3.51
C ILE A 13 6.87 -6.41 3.59
N LEU A 14 6.08 -7.12 2.79
CA LEU A 14 5.97 -8.58 2.78
C LEU A 14 6.24 -9.12 1.37
N LEU A 15 7.45 -9.64 1.06
CA LEU A 15 7.88 -10.27 -0.23
C LEU A 15 8.99 -11.34 0.07
N LEU A 16 9.28 -12.46 -0.65
CA LEU A 16 8.93 -13.01 -1.99
C LEU A 16 9.37 -14.48 -2.27
N SER A 17 8.56 -15.15 -3.13
CA SER A 17 8.72 -16.11 -4.28
C SER A 17 9.82 -17.19 -4.46
N LEU A 18 9.41 -18.36 -5.01
CA LEU A 18 9.68 -18.78 -6.42
C LEU A 18 8.77 -19.91 -6.97
N ARG A 19 8.12 -19.63 -8.12
CA ARG A 19 7.36 -20.50 -9.08
C ARG A 19 6.35 -21.52 -8.52
N MET A 20 5.07 -21.17 -8.63
CA MET A 20 4.03 -22.15 -8.98
C MET A 20 3.84 -22.12 -10.50
N GLN A 21 3.77 -23.31 -11.12
CA GLN A 21 2.98 -23.46 -12.34
C GLN A 21 1.62 -22.80 -12.09
N ALA A 22 1.07 -22.14 -13.11
CA ALA A 22 -0.25 -21.52 -13.04
C ALA A 22 -1.28 -22.49 -12.43
N LEU A 23 -1.48 -22.41 -11.13
CA LEU A 23 -2.74 -22.79 -10.52
C LEU A 23 -3.61 -21.58 -10.83
N HIS A 24 -4.30 -21.73 -11.95
CA HIS A 24 -5.47 -20.95 -12.27
C HIS A 24 -6.18 -20.55 -10.96
N VAL A 25 -6.47 -19.25 -10.82
CA VAL A 25 -7.66 -18.85 -10.08
C VAL A 25 -8.80 -19.56 -10.78
N ASN A 26 -9.15 -20.75 -10.30
CA ASN A 26 -10.20 -21.56 -10.87
C ASN A 26 -11.52 -20.91 -10.44
N THR A 27 -12.19 -20.37 -11.46
CA THR A 27 -13.61 -20.01 -11.48
C THR A 27 -14.05 -18.99 -10.44
N PHE A 28 -14.08 -17.74 -10.89
CA PHE A 28 -14.91 -16.70 -10.33
C PHE A 28 -16.36 -16.89 -10.81
N SER A 29 -17.31 -17.02 -9.91
CA SER A 29 -18.74 -16.98 -10.23
C SER A 29 -19.41 -15.92 -9.38
N ILE A 30 -19.69 -14.76 -9.98
CA ILE A 30 -20.57 -13.75 -9.40
C ILE A 30 -22.00 -14.02 -9.92
N PRO A 31 -23.01 -14.11 -9.04
CA PRO A 31 -24.40 -14.01 -9.46
C PRO A 31 -24.63 -12.63 -10.10
N VAL A 32 -24.98 -12.64 -11.39
CA VAL A 32 -25.27 -11.45 -12.19
C VAL A 32 -26.63 -10.89 -11.78
N THR A 33 -26.67 -10.15 -10.67
CA THR A 33 -27.78 -9.27 -10.23
C THR A 33 -27.21 -8.45 -9.06
N SER A 34 -27.13 -7.11 -9.01
CA SER A 34 -27.88 -6.02 -9.64
C SER A 34 -27.06 -4.71 -9.54
N GLU A 35 -27.22 -3.85 -10.55
CA GLU A 35 -26.66 -2.49 -10.74
C GLU A 35 -25.16 -2.35 -11.07
N LYS A 36 -24.90 -1.77 -12.25
CA LYS A 36 -23.58 -1.46 -12.82
C LYS A 36 -22.92 -0.28 -12.11
N ASN A 37 -22.64 -0.42 -10.81
CA ASN A 37 -22.00 0.63 -10.03
C ASN A 37 -20.70 0.07 -9.45
N GLY A 38 -19.62 0.84 -9.53
CA GLY A 38 -18.40 0.53 -8.77
C GLY A 38 -18.67 0.57 -7.25
N TYR A 39 -17.79 -0.06 -6.48
CA TYR A 39 -17.95 -0.19 -5.03
C TYR A 39 -17.36 1.01 -4.30
N ILE A 40 -18.05 1.52 -3.27
CA ILE A 40 -17.57 2.61 -2.41
C ILE A 40 -17.38 2.04 -1.01
N ILE A 41 -16.13 2.00 -0.55
CA ILE A 41 -15.79 1.46 0.76
C ILE A 41 -15.34 2.63 1.65
N PRO A 42 -16.15 3.03 2.64
CA PRO A 42 -15.74 4.05 3.60
C PRO A 42 -14.60 3.52 4.48
N PHE A 43 -13.74 4.41 4.95
CA PHE A 43 -12.62 4.02 5.80
C PHE A 43 -12.39 4.96 6.97
N ILE A 44 -11.77 4.44 8.02
CA ILE A 44 -11.21 5.20 9.13
C ILE A 44 -9.75 5.50 8.78
N LEU A 45 -9.32 6.76 8.94
CA LEU A 45 -7.92 7.12 8.84
C LEU A 45 -7.28 7.11 10.25
N LYS A 46 -6.35 6.20 10.52
CA LYS A 46 -5.65 6.16 11.81
C LYS A 46 -4.13 6.17 11.61
N GLY A 47 -3.49 7.28 11.98
CA GLY A 47 -2.05 7.46 11.80
C GLY A 47 -1.59 7.47 10.34
N GLY A 48 -2.47 7.74 9.38
CA GLY A 48 -2.17 7.71 7.95
C GLY A 48 -2.59 6.43 7.23
N LEU A 49 -2.88 5.36 7.98
CA LEU A 49 -3.39 4.10 7.45
C LEU A 49 -4.87 4.21 7.08
N ILE A 50 -5.21 3.68 5.91
CA ILE A 50 -6.59 3.48 5.45
C ILE A 50 -7.10 2.18 6.06
N ILE A 51 -8.08 2.27 6.96
CA ILE A 51 -8.66 1.13 7.66
C ILE A 51 -10.10 0.94 7.22
N ILE A 52 -10.40 -0.20 6.61
CA ILE A 52 -11.75 -0.61 6.18
C ILE A 52 -12.25 -1.77 7.05
N GLN A 53 -13.57 -1.94 7.10
CA GLN A 53 -14.17 -3.13 7.71
C GLN A 53 -14.43 -4.18 6.63
N ALA A 54 -14.11 -5.44 6.92
CA ALA A 54 -14.39 -6.57 6.04
C ALA A 54 -14.76 -7.81 6.85
N ASN A 55 -15.51 -8.72 6.22
CA ASN A 55 -15.78 -10.06 6.74
C ASN A 55 -14.71 -11.00 6.18
N ILE A 56 -14.01 -11.72 7.05
CA ILE A 56 -13.03 -12.75 6.70
C ILE A 56 -13.50 -14.07 7.31
N ASN A 57 -13.87 -15.03 6.46
CA ASN A 57 -14.54 -16.26 6.86
C ASN A 57 -15.74 -15.92 7.79
N ASP A 58 -15.72 -16.41 9.04
CA ASP A 58 -16.77 -16.17 10.03
C ASP A 58 -16.54 -14.95 10.94
N SER A 59 -15.52 -14.13 10.66
CA SER A 59 -15.11 -12.99 11.51
C SER A 59 -15.28 -11.65 10.80
N ILE A 60 -15.72 -10.63 11.52
CA ILE A 60 -15.80 -9.25 11.04
C ILE A 60 -14.75 -8.41 11.75
N GLY A 61 -14.00 -7.59 11.01
CA GLY A 61 -13.06 -6.67 11.64
C GLY A 61 -12.32 -5.77 10.67
N ASN A 62 -11.25 -5.15 11.18
CA ASN A 62 -10.56 -4.07 10.48
C ASN A 62 -9.39 -4.59 9.65
N PHE A 63 -9.26 -4.05 8.45
CA PHE A 63 -8.18 -4.33 7.51
C PHE A 63 -7.52 -3.04 7.05
N VAL A 64 -6.19 -3.04 6.95
CA VAL A 64 -5.45 -1.94 6.32
C VAL A 64 -5.42 -2.15 4.81
N VAL A 65 -5.70 -1.11 4.03
CA VAL A 65 -5.52 -1.14 2.57
C VAL A 65 -4.08 -0.76 2.24
N ASP A 66 -3.32 -1.69 1.65
CA ASP A 66 -1.86 -1.60 1.54
C ASP A 66 -1.39 -1.90 0.10
N THR A 67 -1.08 -0.85 -0.66
CA THR A 67 -0.50 -1.01 -2.02
C THR A 67 0.97 -1.47 -2.00
N GLY A 68 1.58 -1.54 -0.81
CA GLY A 68 2.91 -2.09 -0.54
C GLY A 68 2.88 -3.54 -0.02
N ALA A 69 1.75 -4.27 -0.17
CA ALA A 69 1.61 -5.69 0.12
C ALA A 69 1.10 -6.52 -1.09
N ASP A 70 1.45 -7.82 -1.15
CA ASP A 70 1.09 -8.70 -2.28
C ASP A 70 -0.39 -9.00 -2.35
N GLY A 71 -1.00 -9.30 -1.20
CA GLY A 71 -2.33 -9.85 -1.16
C GLY A 71 -2.94 -9.78 0.21
N LEU A 72 -3.69 -10.81 0.58
CA LEU A 72 -4.29 -10.90 1.89
C LEU A 72 -3.21 -11.27 2.91
N VAL A 73 -3.08 -10.46 3.96
CA VAL A 73 -2.25 -10.78 5.13
C VAL A 73 -3.17 -10.86 6.33
N LEU A 74 -3.09 -11.91 7.13
CA LEU A 74 -3.86 -12.09 8.34
C LEU A 74 -2.96 -11.94 9.57
N ASN A 75 -3.50 -11.31 10.61
CA ASN A 75 -2.81 -11.11 11.86
C ASN A 75 -2.73 -12.43 12.66
N SER A 76 -1.53 -12.88 12.98
CA SER A 76 -1.30 -14.12 13.74
C SER A 76 -1.84 -14.07 15.18
N GLN A 77 -2.20 -12.88 15.68
CA GLN A 77 -2.92 -12.73 16.95
C GLN A 77 -4.35 -13.29 16.89
N HIS A 78 -4.95 -13.38 15.70
CA HIS A 78 -6.35 -13.78 15.51
C HIS A 78 -6.52 -14.98 14.57
N PHE A 79 -5.51 -15.31 13.78
CA PHE A 79 -5.55 -16.39 12.79
C PHE A 79 -4.34 -17.30 12.94
N ILE A 80 -4.55 -18.60 12.72
CA ILE A 80 -3.50 -19.61 12.71
C ILE A 80 -3.25 -20.01 11.26
N GLY A 81 -2.01 -19.95 10.83
CA GLY A 81 -1.58 -20.50 9.55
C GLY A 81 -0.81 -21.80 9.74
N THR A 82 -0.64 -22.52 8.64
CA THR A 82 0.22 -23.69 8.54
C THR A 82 1.55 -23.29 7.93
N ALA A 83 2.66 -23.82 8.46
CA ALA A 83 3.97 -23.58 7.87
C ALA A 83 4.02 -24.12 6.44
N ASP A 84 4.38 -23.27 5.49
CA ASP A 84 4.59 -23.63 4.10
C ASP A 84 6.05 -23.34 3.72
N ASP A 85 6.86 -24.40 3.65
CA ASP A 85 8.29 -24.32 3.30
C ASP A 85 8.52 -23.90 1.84
N SER A 86 7.48 -23.97 1.00
CA SER A 86 7.53 -23.47 -0.38
C SER A 86 7.45 -21.95 -0.45
N ARG A 87 6.94 -21.29 0.60
CA ARG A 87 6.88 -19.83 0.74
C ARG A 87 7.87 -19.35 1.81
N LYS A 88 8.84 -18.52 1.41
CA LYS A 88 9.87 -17.98 2.31
C LYS A 88 9.61 -16.52 2.67
N TYR A 89 9.77 -16.19 3.95
CA TYR A 89 9.71 -14.84 4.51
C TYR A 89 11.09 -14.21 4.64
N TYR A 90 11.29 -12.97 4.15
CA TYR A 90 12.51 -12.20 4.38
C TYR A 90 12.19 -10.85 5.05
N GLY A 91 12.39 -10.75 6.37
CA GLY A 91 12.27 -9.47 7.08
C GLY A 91 13.46 -8.52 6.85
N VAL A 92 13.47 -7.37 7.54
CA VAL A 92 14.57 -6.36 7.52
C VAL A 92 15.91 -6.94 7.96
N SER A 93 15.92 -8.13 8.58
CA SER A 93 17.13 -8.86 8.95
C SER A 93 17.64 -9.91 7.95
N GLY A 94 16.93 -10.14 6.84
CA GLY A 94 17.41 -10.98 5.72
C GLY A 94 17.52 -12.48 5.98
N ARG A 95 17.05 -13.02 7.13
CA ARG A 95 17.00 -14.47 7.39
C ARG A 95 15.65 -15.04 6.99
N GLY A 96 15.67 -15.99 6.06
CA GLY A 96 14.51 -16.74 5.59
C GLY A 96 13.91 -17.61 6.70
N LYS A 97 12.60 -17.46 6.98
CA LYS A 97 11.81 -18.45 7.73
C LYS A 97 10.66 -18.94 6.84
N SER A 98 10.20 -20.17 7.04
CA SER A 98 8.98 -20.68 6.40
C SER A 98 7.81 -19.79 6.80
N LEU A 99 7.01 -19.40 5.80
CA LEU A 99 5.88 -18.51 6.02
C LEU A 99 4.70 -19.33 6.55
N SER A 100 3.98 -18.76 7.50
CA SER A 100 2.71 -19.33 7.95
C SER A 100 1.63 -18.88 6.97
N VAL A 101 0.86 -19.80 6.40
CA VAL A 101 -0.14 -19.52 5.36
C VAL A 101 -1.49 -20.07 5.80
N SER A 102 -2.55 -19.28 5.59
CA SER A 102 -3.94 -19.71 5.70
C SER A 102 -4.51 -19.86 4.30
N TYR A 103 -5.08 -21.02 3.98
CA TYR A 103 -5.57 -21.36 2.64
C TYR A 103 -7.08 -21.22 2.52
N ASN A 104 -7.56 -21.00 1.29
CA ASN A 104 -8.99 -21.04 0.94
C ASN A 104 -9.88 -20.08 1.75
N ASN A 105 -9.38 -18.89 2.06
CA ASN A 105 -10.15 -17.89 2.78
C ASN A 105 -11.18 -17.22 1.87
N GLN A 106 -12.24 -16.71 2.48
CA GLN A 106 -13.20 -15.81 1.87
C GLN A 106 -13.14 -14.45 2.55
N ILE A 107 -12.97 -13.37 1.78
CA ILE A 107 -13.08 -12.00 2.29
C ILE A 107 -14.16 -11.23 1.54
N ALA A 108 -15.02 -10.54 2.27
CA ALA A 108 -16.09 -9.71 1.75
C ALA A 108 -15.93 -8.27 2.25
N MET A 109 -15.90 -7.33 1.30
CA MET A 109 -15.88 -5.88 1.55
C MET A 109 -17.15 -5.29 0.94
N ASP A 110 -18.13 -4.94 1.78
CA ASP A 110 -19.48 -4.60 1.32
C ASP A 110 -20.06 -5.74 0.45
N ASN A 111 -20.55 -5.47 -0.76
CA ASN A 111 -21.07 -6.49 -1.69
C ASN A 111 -19.99 -7.13 -2.57
N LEU A 112 -18.71 -6.87 -2.30
CA LEU A 112 -17.59 -7.43 -3.06
C LEU A 112 -17.00 -8.64 -2.34
N ASN A 113 -17.17 -9.82 -2.94
CA ASN A 113 -16.73 -11.10 -2.37
C ASN A 113 -15.52 -11.65 -3.13
N PHE A 114 -14.48 -12.01 -2.39
CA PHE A 114 -13.32 -12.75 -2.85
C PHE A 114 -13.32 -14.11 -2.15
N ILE A 115 -13.18 -15.19 -2.92
CA ILE A 115 -13.18 -16.57 -2.43
C ILE A 115 -11.89 -17.27 -2.85
N ASN A 116 -11.55 -18.36 -2.18
CA ASN A 116 -10.36 -19.17 -2.46
C ASN A 116 -9.07 -18.33 -2.41
N ILE A 117 -8.96 -17.44 -1.43
CA ILE A 117 -7.81 -16.55 -1.24
C ILE A 117 -6.84 -17.15 -0.23
N ASP A 118 -5.61 -17.36 -0.66
CA ASP A 118 -4.51 -17.66 0.25
C ASP A 118 -4.05 -16.39 0.95
N ALA A 119 -3.76 -16.51 2.23
CA ALA A 119 -3.32 -15.39 3.05
C ALA A 119 -2.04 -15.72 3.81
N ASP A 120 -1.11 -14.77 3.81
CA ASP A 120 0.08 -14.86 4.65
C ASP A 120 -0.31 -14.52 6.10
N VAL A 121 0.15 -15.31 7.06
CA VAL A 121 -0.14 -15.12 8.48
C VAL A 121 1.09 -14.54 9.19
N VAL A 122 0.97 -13.31 9.66
CA VAL A 122 2.09 -12.49 10.17
C VAL A 122 1.68 -11.81 11.47
N ASP A 123 2.63 -11.59 12.38
CA ASP A 123 2.35 -10.87 13.62
C ASP A 123 2.16 -9.36 13.36
N LEU A 124 0.92 -8.89 13.47
CA LEU A 124 0.56 -7.49 13.31
C LEU A 124 0.25 -6.81 14.66
N SER A 125 0.59 -7.44 15.80
CA SER A 125 0.34 -6.92 17.16
C SER A 125 0.88 -5.50 17.38
N SER A 126 2.02 -5.17 16.76
CA SER A 126 2.59 -3.83 16.83
C SER A 126 1.69 -2.78 16.19
N ILE A 127 0.96 -3.12 15.12
CA ILE A 127 -0.04 -2.21 14.54
C ILE A 127 -1.18 -2.01 15.53
N GLU A 128 -1.72 -3.11 16.06
CA GLU A 128 -2.87 -3.05 16.97
C GLU A 128 -2.57 -2.23 18.22
N TYR A 129 -1.39 -2.45 18.82
CA TYR A 129 -0.93 -1.73 20.00
C TYR A 129 -0.75 -0.25 19.72
N ASN A 130 -0.02 0.12 18.66
CA ASN A 130 0.30 1.52 18.37
C ASN A 130 -0.89 2.30 17.82
N LYS A 131 -1.81 1.62 17.17
CA LYS A 131 -3.04 2.21 16.66
C LYS A 131 -4.20 2.04 17.60
N ASP A 132 -4.08 1.33 18.72
CA ASP A 132 -5.20 1.11 19.64
C ASP A 132 -6.48 0.70 18.88
N ILE A 133 -6.35 -0.30 18.02
CA ILE A 133 -7.44 -0.84 17.20
C ILE A 133 -7.11 -2.28 16.81
N LYS A 134 -8.07 -3.18 16.94
CA LYS A 134 -7.92 -4.57 16.47
C LYS A 134 -7.81 -4.58 14.95
N ILE A 135 -6.74 -5.15 14.40
CA ILE A 135 -6.47 -5.33 12.97
C ILE A 135 -6.46 -6.84 12.68
N LEU A 136 -7.42 -7.29 11.87
CA LEU A 136 -7.50 -8.67 11.43
C LEU A 136 -6.52 -8.98 10.30
N GLY A 137 -6.15 -7.97 9.51
CA GLY A 137 -5.25 -8.17 8.40
C GLY A 137 -5.02 -6.95 7.52
N LEU A 138 -4.53 -7.19 6.32
CA LEU A 138 -4.29 -6.21 5.27
C LEU A 138 -4.86 -6.70 3.94
N VAL A 139 -5.22 -5.77 3.07
CA VAL A 139 -5.67 -6.03 1.70
C VAL A 139 -4.66 -5.42 0.73
N GLY A 140 -3.94 -6.29 0.02
CA GLY A 140 -2.89 -5.93 -0.93
C GLY A 140 -3.23 -6.12 -2.40
N PHE A 141 -2.19 -6.05 -3.23
CA PHE A 141 -2.25 -5.99 -4.70
C PHE A 141 -3.15 -7.02 -5.38
N SER A 142 -3.08 -8.31 -5.03
CA SER A 142 -3.82 -9.38 -5.70
C SER A 142 -5.33 -9.23 -5.60
N LEU A 143 -5.85 -8.65 -4.50
CA LEU A 143 -7.28 -8.34 -4.35
C LEU A 143 -7.68 -7.04 -5.04
N LEU A 144 -6.71 -6.19 -5.35
CA LEU A 144 -6.90 -4.83 -5.85
C LEU A 144 -6.66 -4.71 -7.36
N SER A 145 -5.86 -5.59 -7.96
CA SER A 145 -5.31 -5.47 -9.31
C SER A 145 -6.35 -5.54 -10.45
N ASP A 146 -7.52 -6.12 -10.19
CA ASP A 146 -8.65 -6.18 -11.12
C ASP A 146 -9.57 -4.96 -11.09
N PHE A 147 -9.17 -3.93 -10.33
CA PHE A 147 -9.90 -2.66 -10.22
C PHE A 147 -9.02 -1.48 -10.65
N GLU A 148 -9.69 -0.42 -11.10
CA GLU A 148 -9.19 0.93 -10.92
C GLU A 148 -9.62 1.41 -9.53
N ILE A 149 -8.63 1.66 -8.67
CA ILE A 149 -8.85 1.97 -7.25
C ILE A 149 -8.64 3.46 -7.06
N MET A 150 -9.69 4.21 -6.73
CA MET A 150 -9.57 5.61 -6.35
C MET A 150 -9.42 5.73 -4.84
N PHE A 151 -8.46 6.53 -4.39
CA PHE A 151 -8.22 6.84 -3.00
C PHE A 151 -8.64 8.29 -2.72
N ASN A 152 -9.66 8.47 -1.88
CA ASN A 152 -10.10 9.79 -1.46
C ASN A 152 -9.84 9.99 0.04
N TYR A 153 -8.63 10.46 0.36
CA TYR A 153 -8.26 10.75 1.75
C TYR A 153 -9.18 11.78 2.40
N ARG A 154 -9.52 12.86 1.72
CA ARG A 154 -10.40 13.90 2.26
C ARG A 154 -11.82 13.40 2.49
N GLY A 155 -12.36 12.64 1.53
CA GLY A 155 -13.69 12.06 1.58
C GLY A 155 -13.82 10.81 2.46
N ARG A 156 -12.70 10.22 2.90
CA ARG A 156 -12.65 9.01 3.73
C ARG A 156 -13.31 7.78 3.09
N PHE A 157 -13.07 7.59 1.80
CA PHE A 157 -13.48 6.37 1.10
C PHE A 157 -12.48 5.97 0.02
N ILE A 158 -12.45 4.67 -0.28
CA ILE A 158 -11.89 4.15 -1.53
C ILE A 158 -13.02 3.77 -2.47
N SER A 159 -12.75 3.80 -3.76
CA SER A 159 -13.72 3.40 -4.77
C SER A 159 -13.11 2.37 -5.71
N LEU A 160 -13.78 1.25 -5.93
CA LEU A 160 -13.30 0.14 -6.76
C LEU A 160 -14.17 0.02 -8.02
N SER A 161 -13.60 0.37 -9.17
CA SER A 161 -14.26 0.22 -10.47
C SER A 161 -13.63 -0.97 -11.20
N ARG A 162 -14.41 -2.01 -11.52
CA ARG A 162 -13.86 -3.21 -12.20
C ARG A 162 -13.26 -2.84 -13.55
N VAL A 163 -12.16 -3.51 -13.92
CA VAL A 163 -11.50 -3.31 -15.20
C VAL A 163 -11.35 -4.59 -16.03
N ASP A 164 -11.51 -4.47 -17.35
CA ASP A 164 -11.26 -5.55 -18.31
C ASP A 164 -9.77 -5.93 -18.36
N VAL A 165 -9.42 -6.94 -19.15
CA VAL A 165 -8.02 -7.39 -19.32
C VAL A 165 -7.08 -6.31 -19.87
N LYS A 166 -7.61 -5.25 -20.50
CA LYS A 166 -6.85 -4.09 -21.00
C LYS A 166 -6.84 -2.93 -20.00
N GLY A 167 -7.47 -3.09 -18.83
CA GLY A 167 -7.60 -2.05 -17.81
C GLY A 167 -8.67 -0.99 -18.14
N ASN A 168 -9.61 -1.23 -19.05
CA ASN A 168 -10.75 -0.35 -19.27
C ASN A 168 -11.81 -0.58 -18.21
N VAL A 169 -12.36 0.49 -17.66
CA VAL A 169 -13.40 0.43 -16.63
C VAL A 169 -14.67 -0.15 -17.22
N ILE A 170 -15.19 -1.21 -16.60
CA ILE A 170 -16.44 -1.90 -16.96
C ILE A 170 -17.60 -1.36 -16.11
N ASP A 171 -17.35 -1.14 -14.82
CA ASP A 171 -18.33 -0.65 -13.85
C ASP A 171 -17.88 0.71 -13.31
N PRO A 172 -18.26 1.80 -13.98
CA PRO A 172 -17.87 3.13 -13.56
C PRO A 172 -18.52 3.52 -12.23
N MET A 173 -17.84 4.39 -11.48
CA MET A 173 -18.42 5.06 -10.34
C MET A 173 -19.44 6.12 -10.83
N PRO A 174 -20.59 6.33 -10.15
CA PRO A 174 -21.57 7.35 -10.55
C PRO A 174 -21.00 8.77 -10.55
N PHE A 175 -19.96 9.03 -9.76
CA PHE A 175 -19.19 10.29 -9.75
C PHE A 175 -17.81 10.08 -10.39
N ILE A 176 -17.75 9.86 -11.70
CA ILE A 176 -16.46 9.88 -12.38
C ILE A 176 -15.90 11.30 -12.30
N LEU A 177 -14.78 11.45 -11.61
CA LEU A 177 -13.99 12.66 -11.68
C LEU A 177 -13.12 12.63 -12.94
N ASP A 178 -12.93 13.79 -13.56
CA ASP A 178 -12.08 13.90 -14.72
C ASP A 178 -10.63 13.54 -14.32
N LYS A 179 -10.08 12.57 -15.05
CA LYS A 179 -8.65 12.24 -15.03
C LYS A 179 -7.89 13.40 -15.65
N LYS A 180 -7.42 14.32 -14.81
CA LYS A 180 -6.73 15.54 -15.22
C LYS A 180 -5.38 15.24 -15.84
N ASP A 181 -4.63 14.36 -15.21
CA ASP A 181 -3.28 13.97 -15.61
C ASP A 181 -3.03 12.51 -15.23
N SER A 182 -1.95 11.92 -15.77
CA SER A 182 -1.55 10.56 -15.40
C SER A 182 -0.04 10.40 -15.37
N LEU A 183 0.44 9.57 -14.45
CA LEU A 183 1.80 9.05 -14.41
C LEU A 183 1.79 7.61 -14.90
N SER A 184 2.74 7.25 -15.77
CA SER A 184 3.08 5.85 -15.97
C SER A 184 3.87 5.35 -14.77
N PHE A 185 3.65 4.09 -14.38
CA PHE A 185 4.51 3.39 -13.45
C PHE A 185 5.01 2.08 -14.06
N THR A 186 6.05 1.51 -13.47
CA THR A 186 6.39 0.09 -13.64
C THR A 186 6.03 -0.65 -12.37
N LEU A 187 5.61 -1.91 -12.45
CA LEU A 187 5.29 -2.70 -11.26
C LEU A 187 6.54 -3.41 -10.72
N GLY A 188 6.97 -3.07 -9.51
CA GLY A 188 8.04 -3.75 -8.78
C GLY A 188 7.48 -4.90 -7.94
N ASN A 189 7.37 -6.08 -8.55
CA ASN A 189 6.50 -7.18 -8.11
C ASN A 189 5.06 -6.74 -7.94
N PHE A 190 4.71 -6.08 -6.84
CA PHE A 190 3.37 -5.56 -6.58
C PHE A 190 3.32 -4.07 -6.23
N ILE A 191 4.46 -3.40 -6.00
CA ILE A 191 4.45 -1.95 -5.71
C ILE A 191 4.48 -1.14 -7.01
N PRO A 192 3.59 -0.15 -7.21
CA PRO A 192 3.72 0.80 -8.31
C PRO A 192 4.97 1.65 -8.13
N VAL A 193 5.85 1.69 -9.13
CA VAL A 193 7.08 2.49 -9.13
C VAL A 193 6.96 3.63 -10.13
N ILE A 194 6.95 4.86 -9.63
CA ILE A 194 6.91 6.07 -10.45
C ILE A 194 8.27 6.76 -10.47
N ASP A 195 8.50 7.50 -11.56
CA ASP A 195 9.57 8.47 -11.63
C ASP A 195 9.12 9.81 -11.04
N VAL A 196 9.95 10.40 -10.18
CA VAL A 196 9.75 11.74 -9.60
C VAL A 196 11.02 12.57 -9.80
N MET A 197 10.88 13.90 -9.69
CA MET A 197 12.02 14.83 -9.78
C MET A 197 12.23 15.49 -8.42
N VAL A 198 13.42 15.37 -7.84
CA VAL A 198 13.83 16.08 -6.63
C VAL A 198 14.89 17.11 -7.01
N ASN A 199 14.51 18.39 -7.03
CA ASN A 199 15.38 19.49 -7.48
C ASN A 199 16.08 19.22 -8.82
N GLY A 200 15.34 18.68 -9.81
CA GLY A 200 15.87 18.36 -11.14
C GLY A 200 16.58 17.01 -11.25
N VAL A 201 16.73 16.26 -10.16
CA VAL A 201 17.30 14.90 -10.18
C VAL A 201 16.18 13.87 -10.23
N LYS A 202 16.20 13.00 -11.24
CA LYS A 202 15.23 11.93 -11.42
C LYS A 202 15.45 10.81 -10.40
N LYS A 203 14.38 10.38 -9.74
CA LYS A 203 14.38 9.32 -8.71
C LYS A 203 13.20 8.37 -8.88
N LYS A 204 13.36 7.11 -8.46
CA LYS A 204 12.33 6.08 -8.50
C LYS A 204 11.72 5.89 -7.11
N PHE A 205 10.42 6.10 -6.99
CA PHE A 205 9.71 5.91 -5.74
C PHE A 205 8.57 4.90 -5.88
N GLY A 206 8.45 4.02 -4.88
CA GLY A 206 7.30 3.14 -4.72
C GLY A 206 6.09 3.91 -4.17
N ILE A 207 4.87 3.52 -4.56
CA ILE A 207 3.62 4.05 -4.02
C ILE A 207 3.04 3.07 -3.00
N ASP A 208 2.94 3.50 -1.74
CA ASP A 208 2.58 2.62 -0.62
C ASP A 208 1.55 3.28 0.31
N SER A 209 0.29 2.85 0.23
CA SER A 209 -0.77 3.33 1.14
C SER A 209 -0.64 2.77 2.57
N GLY A 210 0.16 1.73 2.79
CA GLY A 210 0.51 1.18 4.10
C GLY A 210 1.64 1.94 4.79
N ALA A 211 2.36 2.82 4.08
CA ALA A 211 3.40 3.67 4.66
C ALA A 211 2.83 4.99 5.22
N GLU A 212 3.01 5.23 6.52
CA GLU A 212 2.52 6.44 7.21
C GLU A 212 3.38 7.69 6.97
N ILE A 213 4.61 7.50 6.51
CA ILE A 213 5.54 8.55 6.13
C ILE A 213 6.28 8.11 4.87
N ASN A 214 6.93 9.06 4.20
CA ASN A 214 7.81 8.74 3.11
C ASN A 214 9.15 8.15 3.60
N LEU A 215 9.73 7.25 2.80
CA LEU A 215 11.07 6.72 3.01
C LEU A 215 12.03 7.23 1.96
N LEU A 216 13.29 7.37 2.35
CA LEU A 216 14.38 7.69 1.47
C LEU A 216 15.55 6.73 1.70
N ASP A 217 16.06 6.13 0.64
CA ASP A 217 17.23 5.26 0.71
C ASP A 217 18.48 6.10 0.99
N LEU A 218 19.14 5.82 2.12
CA LEU A 218 20.31 6.54 2.58
C LEU A 218 21.52 6.42 1.61
N LYS A 219 21.65 5.28 0.91
CA LYS A 219 22.81 5.00 0.06
C LYS A 219 22.65 5.59 -1.34
N LYS A 220 21.43 5.55 -1.89
CA LYS A 220 21.12 5.93 -3.28
C LYS A 220 20.67 7.39 -3.44
N SER A 221 20.35 8.07 -2.33
CA SER A 221 19.84 9.45 -2.37
C SER A 221 20.87 10.52 -2.01
N LYS A 222 22.17 10.19 -2.03
CA LYS A 222 23.27 11.12 -1.67
C LYS A 222 23.25 12.42 -2.48
N ASP A 223 22.94 12.32 -3.76
CA ASP A 223 22.81 13.41 -4.73
C ASP A 223 21.63 14.37 -4.45
N ILE A 224 20.65 13.94 -3.64
CA ILE A 224 19.49 14.76 -3.25
C ILE A 224 19.45 15.08 -1.76
N MET A 225 20.47 14.67 -0.98
CA MET A 225 20.52 14.89 0.47
C MET A 225 20.49 16.36 0.87
N ALA A 226 20.97 17.27 0.01
CA ALA A 226 20.86 18.72 0.23
C ALA A 226 19.39 19.21 0.28
N GLN A 227 18.43 18.41 -0.19
CA GLN A 227 17.00 18.69 -0.11
C GLN A 227 16.32 17.99 1.07
N PHE A 228 17.07 17.23 1.88
CA PHE A 228 16.57 16.60 3.10
C PHE A 228 17.05 17.38 4.32
N GLN A 229 16.12 17.95 5.08
CA GLN A 229 16.44 18.64 6.33
C GLN A 229 16.19 17.69 7.51
N PRO A 230 17.25 17.20 8.20
CA PRO A 230 17.08 16.36 9.36
C PRO A 230 16.47 17.14 10.53
N ILE A 231 15.65 16.46 11.33
CA ILE A 231 14.98 17.05 12.49
C ILE A 231 15.36 16.29 13.76
N LYS A 232 15.18 14.96 13.77
CA LYS A 232 15.42 14.13 14.95
C LYS A 232 15.65 12.68 14.57
N THR A 233 16.29 11.93 15.45
CA THR A 233 16.26 10.48 15.40
C THR A 233 14.94 9.98 15.99
N ILE A 234 14.29 9.05 15.32
CA ILE A 234 13.11 8.34 15.82
C ILE A 234 13.40 6.84 15.79
N ARG A 235 12.57 6.08 16.51
CA ARG A 235 12.60 4.63 16.46
C ARG A 235 11.56 4.11 15.48
N LEU A 236 12.00 3.31 14.52
CA LEU A 236 11.18 2.66 13.51
C LEU A 236 11.00 1.19 13.86
N THR A 237 9.76 0.73 13.84
CA THR A 237 9.41 -0.67 14.06
C THR A 237 9.05 -1.31 12.73
N GLY A 238 9.85 -2.27 12.27
CA GLY A 238 9.58 -3.01 11.03
C GLY A 238 8.43 -4.01 11.18
N SER A 239 7.99 -4.60 10.06
CA SER A 239 6.98 -5.67 10.03
C SER A 239 7.38 -6.95 10.75
N ASP A 240 8.67 -7.13 11.07
CA ASP A 240 9.18 -8.24 11.88
C ASP A 240 9.23 -7.92 13.38
N GLY A 241 8.67 -6.77 13.80
CA GLY A 241 8.69 -6.29 15.18
C GLY A 241 10.05 -5.75 15.63
N LYS A 242 11.08 -5.72 14.76
CA LYS A 242 12.39 -5.18 15.13
C LYS A 242 12.40 -3.67 15.10
N GLU A 243 13.05 -3.10 16.11
CA GLU A 243 13.24 -1.67 16.23
C GLU A 243 14.60 -1.24 15.65
N SER A 244 14.64 -0.11 14.94
CA SER A 244 15.86 0.55 14.47
C SER A 244 15.77 2.06 14.67
N ASP A 245 16.87 2.69 15.08
CA ASP A 245 16.94 4.14 15.18
C ASP A 245 17.26 4.73 13.80
N VAL A 246 16.44 5.67 13.36
CA VAL A 246 16.47 6.22 12.00
C VAL A 246 16.33 7.74 12.03
N LEU A 247 16.95 8.42 11.06
CA LEU A 247 16.90 9.88 10.97
C LEU A 247 15.63 10.34 10.28
N ALA A 248 14.76 11.04 11.02
CA ALA A 248 13.56 11.67 10.49
C ALA A 248 13.80 13.15 10.19
N GLY A 249 13.20 13.62 9.10
CA GLY A 249 13.33 14.99 8.62
C GLY A 249 12.23 15.36 7.64
N ARG A 250 12.48 16.39 6.84
CA ARG A 250 11.60 16.79 5.73
C ARG A 250 12.35 16.76 4.41
N LEU A 251 11.74 16.14 3.40
CA LEU A 251 12.21 16.20 2.01
C LEU A 251 11.54 17.37 1.29
N TYR A 252 12.33 18.17 0.59
CA TYR A 252 11.90 19.35 -0.15
C TYR A 252 12.07 19.16 -1.67
N LYS A 253 11.39 20.02 -2.43
CA LYS A 253 11.53 20.14 -3.90
C LYS A 253 11.27 18.86 -4.69
N LEU A 254 10.46 17.96 -4.16
CA LEU A 254 9.90 16.87 -4.93
C LEU A 254 8.83 17.41 -5.88
N SER A 255 8.81 16.93 -7.11
CA SER A 255 7.78 17.23 -8.09
C SER A 255 7.47 16.01 -8.95
N ILE A 256 6.23 15.96 -9.43
CA ILE A 256 5.75 14.95 -10.36
C ILE A 256 5.31 15.60 -11.67
N LEU A 257 5.49 14.89 -12.79
CA LEU A 257 5.19 15.36 -14.14
C LEU A 257 5.88 16.68 -14.50
N GLU A 258 6.95 17.05 -13.79
CA GLU A 258 7.66 18.35 -13.89
C GLU A 258 6.78 19.60 -13.71
N LYS A 259 5.52 19.38 -13.29
CA LYS A 259 4.46 20.38 -13.23
C LYS A 259 4.00 20.61 -11.81
N TYR A 260 3.85 19.51 -11.07
CA TYR A 260 3.26 19.51 -9.75
C TYR A 260 4.34 19.47 -8.68
N ARG A 261 4.57 20.62 -8.03
CA ARG A 261 5.49 20.71 -6.89
C ARG A 261 4.79 20.24 -5.63
N CYS A 262 5.41 19.33 -4.90
CA CYS A 262 4.94 18.90 -3.60
C CYS A 262 5.40 19.88 -2.52
N ALA A 263 4.57 20.05 -1.48
CA ALA A 263 5.01 20.67 -0.24
C ALA A 263 6.17 19.85 0.37
N SER A 264 6.87 20.41 1.35
CA SER A 264 7.84 19.61 2.10
C SER A 264 7.09 18.49 2.82
N MET A 265 7.63 17.27 2.80
CA MET A 265 6.96 16.09 3.34
C MET A 265 7.81 15.48 4.43
N ALA A 266 7.19 14.97 5.49
CA ALA A 266 7.92 14.20 6.48
C ALA A 266 8.52 12.95 5.80
N THR A 267 9.78 12.67 6.10
CA THR A 267 10.54 11.59 5.44
C THR A 267 11.55 11.00 6.41
N VAL A 268 11.81 9.71 6.30
CA VAL A 268 12.79 9.00 7.13
C VAL A 268 13.86 8.36 6.26
N LEU A 269 15.12 8.50 6.67
CA LEU A 269 16.25 7.85 6.01
C LEU A 269 16.40 6.42 6.52
N ILE A 270 16.41 5.46 5.60
CA ILE A 270 16.60 4.04 5.94
C ILE A 270 17.55 3.35 4.96
N ASN A 271 18.02 2.15 5.31
CA ASN A 271 18.61 1.24 4.35
C ASN A 271 17.49 0.44 3.66
N MET A 272 17.29 0.64 2.35
CA MET A 272 16.25 -0.07 1.59
C MET A 272 16.77 -1.30 0.85
N ASP A 273 17.96 -1.84 1.16
CA ASP A 273 18.52 -3.01 0.46
C ASP A 273 17.55 -4.21 0.48
N ASN A 274 16.95 -4.49 1.65
CA ASN A 274 16.00 -5.60 1.76
C ASN A 274 14.69 -5.28 1.05
N LEU A 275 14.19 -4.05 1.14
CA LEU A 275 12.99 -3.62 0.42
C LEU A 275 13.17 -3.71 -1.10
N ASN A 276 14.36 -3.37 -1.60
CA ASN A 276 14.66 -3.45 -3.02
C ASN A 276 14.73 -4.89 -3.54
N LYS A 277 15.22 -5.84 -2.74
CA LYS A 277 15.16 -7.29 -3.08
C LYS A 277 13.72 -7.76 -3.17
N ILE A 278 12.96 -7.41 -2.14
CA ILE A 278 11.53 -7.63 -1.97
C ILE A 278 10.77 -7.08 -3.18
N TYR A 279 10.93 -5.83 -3.58
CA TYR A 279 10.21 -5.26 -4.72
C TYR A 279 10.82 -5.60 -6.08
N ALA A 280 11.89 -6.43 -6.10
CA ALA A 280 12.71 -6.69 -7.29
C ALA A 280 12.96 -5.41 -8.10
N SER A 281 13.26 -4.33 -7.38
CA SER A 281 13.31 -2.97 -7.90
C SER A 281 14.53 -2.24 -7.36
N ASN A 282 14.80 -1.08 -7.93
CA ASN A 282 15.88 -0.19 -7.54
C ASN A 282 15.31 1.16 -7.10
N LEU A 283 14.48 1.12 -6.06
CA LEU A 283 13.86 2.28 -5.44
C LEU A 283 14.90 3.16 -4.74
N ASP A 284 14.74 4.46 -4.93
CA ASP A 284 15.40 5.51 -4.16
C ASP A 284 14.57 5.89 -2.92
N GLY A 285 13.29 5.54 -2.88
CA GLY A 285 12.40 5.80 -1.75
C GLY A 285 11.00 5.19 -1.90
N ILE A 286 10.15 5.43 -0.91
CA ILE A 286 8.72 5.08 -0.91
C ILE A 286 7.91 6.33 -0.55
N LEU A 287 6.84 6.58 -1.30
CA LEU A 287 5.89 7.66 -1.08
C LEU A 287 4.64 7.08 -0.43
N GLY A 288 4.41 7.48 0.82
CA GLY A 288 3.28 7.06 1.64
C GLY A 288 2.29 8.19 1.90
N PHE A 289 1.62 8.14 3.05
CA PHE A 289 0.54 9.06 3.43
C PHE A 289 0.86 10.55 3.24
N GLU A 290 2.08 10.99 3.58
CA GLU A 290 2.52 12.39 3.40
C GLU A 290 2.45 12.85 1.94
N PHE A 291 2.80 11.97 1.00
CA PHE A 291 2.68 12.26 -0.42
C PHE A 291 1.27 12.03 -0.94
N LEU A 292 0.59 10.95 -0.51
CA LEU A 292 -0.66 10.49 -1.11
C LEU A 292 -1.89 11.30 -0.65
N SER A 293 -1.93 11.70 0.63
CA SER A 293 -3.11 12.33 1.23
C SER A 293 -3.58 13.66 0.64
N PRO A 294 -2.72 14.51 0.04
CA PRO A 294 -3.17 15.72 -0.65
C PRO A 294 -3.86 15.44 -1.98
N TRP A 295 -3.66 14.27 -2.58
CA TRP A 295 -4.19 13.95 -3.90
C TRP A 295 -5.50 13.18 -3.81
N LEU A 296 -6.35 13.43 -4.81
CA LEU A 296 -7.35 12.47 -5.24
C LEU A 296 -6.78 11.74 -6.44
N PHE A 297 -6.46 10.45 -6.26
CA PHE A 297 -5.77 9.66 -7.27
C PHE A 297 -6.43 8.31 -7.46
N SER A 298 -6.25 7.70 -8.63
CA SER A 298 -6.55 6.29 -8.83
C SER A 298 -5.37 5.51 -9.38
N ILE A 299 -5.29 4.23 -9.03
CA ILE A 299 -4.30 3.28 -9.55
C ILE A 299 -5.03 2.28 -10.44
N ASN A 300 -4.53 2.12 -11.67
CA ASN A 300 -4.96 1.10 -12.60
C ASN A 300 -3.76 0.22 -12.95
N TYR A 301 -3.71 -0.97 -12.34
CA TYR A 301 -2.56 -1.88 -12.46
C TYR A 301 -2.41 -2.47 -13.87
N LYS A 302 -3.51 -2.81 -14.53
CA LYS A 302 -3.48 -3.35 -15.90
C LYS A 302 -2.96 -2.34 -16.93
N LYS A 303 -3.27 -1.05 -16.74
CA LYS A 303 -2.70 0.05 -17.57
C LYS A 303 -1.35 0.54 -17.08
N GLN A 304 -0.93 0.14 -15.89
CA GLN A 304 0.21 0.71 -15.17
C GLN A 304 0.17 2.25 -15.12
N LYS A 305 -0.99 2.79 -14.75
CA LYS A 305 -1.26 4.23 -14.67
C LYS A 305 -1.73 4.64 -13.28
N LEU A 306 -1.13 5.70 -12.77
CA LEU A 306 -1.65 6.47 -11.65
C LEU A 306 -2.31 7.73 -12.21
N TYR A 307 -3.61 7.87 -12.02
CA TYR A 307 -4.38 9.04 -12.48
C TYR A 307 -4.52 10.06 -11.36
N LEU A 308 -4.33 11.32 -11.67
CA LEU A 308 -4.66 12.44 -10.79
C LEU A 308 -6.02 12.99 -11.20
N HIS A 309 -6.92 13.13 -10.24
CA HIS A 309 -8.29 13.60 -10.48
C HIS A 309 -8.44 15.06 -10.08
N GLN A 310 -9.36 15.76 -10.75
CA GLN A 310 -9.82 17.07 -10.34
C GLN A 310 -11.28 16.99 -9.92
N LEU A 311 -11.60 17.54 -8.74
CA LEU A 311 -12.98 17.76 -8.34
C LEU A 311 -13.60 18.77 -9.32
N LYS A 312 -14.61 18.35 -10.07
CA LYS A 312 -15.51 19.27 -10.76
C LYS A 312 -16.53 19.78 -9.74
N VAL A 313 -16.55 21.09 -9.52
CA VAL A 313 -17.71 21.73 -8.90
C VAL A 313 -18.79 21.72 -9.98
N VAL A 314 -19.74 20.80 -9.87
CA VAL A 314 -20.98 20.88 -10.64
C VAL A 314 -21.82 21.92 -9.91
N ASN A 315 -21.92 23.14 -10.47
CA ASN A 315 -22.87 24.11 -9.95
C ASN A 315 -24.28 23.50 -10.09
N PRO A 316 -25.10 23.56 -9.02
CA PRO A 316 -26.44 22.97 -9.02
C PRO A 316 -27.35 23.55 -10.08
#